data_AF-G0RJK3-F1
#
_entry.id   AF-G0RJK3-F1
#
_cell.length_a   1.000
_cell.length_b   1.000
_cell.length_c   1.000
_cell.angle_alpha   90.00
_cell.angle_beta   90.00
_cell.angle_gamma   90.00
#
_symmetry.space_group_name_H-M   'P 1'
#
loop_
_entity.id
_entity.type
_entity.pdbx_description
1 polymer ?
#
loop_
_entity_poly.entity_id
_entity_poly.type
_entity_poly.pdbx_seq_one_letter_code
_entity_poly.pdbx_strand_id
1 'polypeptide(L)'
;MLSASPSEAASTSGLPLHAQANAEVHKIPQILPRERVFPIQIGGELFKLSGASISSDAPSYFSQYFLCQIKAAESKGEDPSSSIRTLYIDRDPKTFRDIALHLQGYHVKPRDGTHFVRLFADAQFYNLPKLISQLNEESIFISIGHREFQIPRDVLNDPANSPNYFSLGFALFFSQPNDLFPGLDREGLIRPPSILPPSVPNRNADTFAELLRLLRGYPVSVRDETHRQELLRDARYFHFKGIEQQLVPHSISYNPLRQVDEIVLRLENVQKSGVSISAPEDFDGAFRRPVRHVRYARPYVDSKPAELILEIGGITTKLNFSAGGARAEFFEGTKARVARLLEVVATKLNLPPTTQPLGLLMASGGASSQPATPGNTPLSEDLVRVVFEAESAITLDGEDYEGDLSSYRDDDATPAFTPDAEAPANPRKRHRTGESVDIGLPTDGQQWAVRTGLFRLRIQESKGGKSAVECAFVAVKIDAVSSERGRNKMRKFLGE
;
A
#
# COMPACT_ATOMS: atom_id res chain seq x y z
N MET A 1 -31.34 -65.14 -3.49
CA MET A 1 -31.14 -65.85 -4.77
C MET A 1 -30.73 -64.82 -5.81
N LEU A 2 -29.49 -64.95 -6.30
CA LEU A 2 -28.89 -64.31 -7.49
C LEU A 2 -28.63 -62.79 -7.39
N SER A 3 -27.43 -62.31 -7.03
CA SER A 3 -26.11 -62.38 -7.71
C SER A 3 -25.92 -61.32 -8.81
N ALA A 4 -25.11 -60.30 -8.52
CA ALA A 4 -24.24 -59.67 -9.51
C ALA A 4 -23.02 -59.07 -8.77
N SER A 5 -21.86 -59.67 -9.03
CA SER A 5 -20.54 -59.27 -8.55
C SER A 5 -20.06 -57.97 -9.22
N PRO A 6 -19.16 -57.18 -8.59
CA PRO A 6 -18.51 -56.04 -9.19
C PRO A 6 -17.24 -56.45 -9.95
N SER A 7 -16.94 -55.74 -11.04
CA SER A 7 -15.72 -55.89 -11.84
C SER A 7 -14.58 -55.01 -11.32
N GLU A 8 -13.41 -55.61 -11.16
CA GLU A 8 -12.05 -55.03 -11.18
C GLU A 8 -11.85 -54.09 -12.38
N ALA A 9 -10.92 -53.12 -12.46
CA ALA A 9 -9.89 -52.56 -11.59
C ALA A 9 -9.41 -51.22 -12.22
N ALA A 10 -8.82 -50.33 -11.42
CA ALA A 10 -7.66 -49.52 -11.83
C ALA A 10 -7.08 -48.78 -10.62
N SER A 11 -6.05 -49.37 -10.05
CA SER A 11 -5.13 -48.77 -9.08
C SER A 11 -4.44 -47.54 -9.66
N THR A 12 -4.69 -46.36 -9.11
CA THR A 12 -3.80 -45.21 -9.25
C THR A 12 -3.20 -44.89 -7.90
N SER A 13 -1.88 -45.08 -7.85
CA SER A 13 -0.96 -44.84 -6.76
C SER A 13 -1.08 -43.42 -6.21
N GLY A 14 -1.67 -43.28 -5.03
CA GLY A 14 -1.51 -42.10 -4.19
C GLY A 14 -0.07 -42.00 -3.70
N LEU A 15 0.61 -40.90 -4.04
CA LEU A 15 1.93 -40.54 -3.53
C LEU A 15 1.84 -40.26 -2.02
N PRO A 16 2.58 -40.96 -1.14
CA PRO A 16 2.74 -40.56 0.25
C PRO A 16 4.11 -39.87 0.40
N LEU A 17 4.24 -38.62 -0.05
CA LEU A 17 5.49 -37.84 0.09
C LEU A 17 5.53 -36.92 1.33
N HIS A 18 4.54 -37.00 2.22
CA HIS A 18 4.46 -36.07 3.36
C HIS A 18 4.31 -36.69 4.76
N ALA A 19 4.32 -38.02 4.88
CA ALA A 19 4.24 -38.68 6.19
C ALA A 19 5.61 -39.10 6.77
N GLN A 20 6.65 -39.23 5.94
CA GLN A 20 7.96 -39.75 6.39
C GLN A 20 8.92 -38.68 6.90
N ALA A 21 8.71 -37.39 6.59
CA ALA A 21 9.58 -36.31 7.06
C ALA A 21 9.40 -35.97 8.56
N ASN A 22 8.25 -36.28 9.16
CA ASN A 22 7.96 -35.95 10.57
C ASN A 22 8.44 -37.01 11.58
N ALA A 23 8.84 -38.20 11.15
CA ALA A 23 9.21 -39.29 12.06
C ALA A 23 10.69 -39.26 12.50
N GLU A 24 11.57 -38.54 11.79
CA GLU A 24 13.01 -38.48 12.10
C GLU A 24 13.41 -37.27 12.97
N VAL A 25 12.54 -36.29 13.16
CA VAL A 25 12.84 -35.01 13.87
C VAL A 25 13.15 -35.21 15.37
N HIS A 26 12.78 -36.36 15.95
CA HIS A 26 12.91 -36.62 17.39
C HIS A 26 14.07 -37.54 17.80
N LYS A 27 14.89 -38.05 16.87
CA LYS A 27 16.04 -38.91 17.25
C LYS A 27 17.28 -38.05 17.51
N ILE A 28 17.74 -38.01 18.76
CA ILE A 28 19.00 -37.38 19.13
C ILE A 28 20.15 -38.04 18.36
N PRO A 29 20.92 -37.28 17.56
CA PRO A 29 22.12 -37.76 16.89
C PRO A 29 23.06 -38.49 17.86
N GLN A 30 23.57 -39.66 17.46
CA GLN A 30 24.54 -40.40 18.27
C GLN A 30 25.96 -39.90 17.99
N ILE A 31 26.24 -38.63 18.34
CA ILE A 31 27.57 -38.01 18.13
C ILE A 31 28.45 -38.19 19.36
N LEU A 32 27.90 -37.96 20.55
CA LEU A 32 28.58 -38.20 21.82
C LEU A 32 27.89 -39.34 22.60
N PRO A 33 28.64 -40.10 23.43
CA PRO A 33 28.06 -41.09 24.33
C PRO A 33 26.98 -40.49 25.23
N ARG A 34 25.75 -40.99 25.11
CA ARG A 34 24.54 -40.35 25.67
C ARG A 34 24.59 -40.11 27.17
N GLU A 35 25.00 -41.13 27.93
CA GLU A 35 25.00 -41.14 29.39
C GLU A 35 26.19 -40.40 29.99
N ARG A 36 27.19 -40.09 29.17
CA ARG A 36 28.40 -39.46 29.64
C ARG A 36 28.18 -37.99 29.92
N VAL A 37 28.76 -37.50 31.01
CA VAL A 37 28.71 -36.10 31.43
C VAL A 37 29.98 -35.37 31.00
N PHE A 38 29.81 -34.22 30.37
CA PHE A 38 30.89 -33.38 29.84
C PHE A 38 30.95 -32.03 30.60
N PRO A 39 32.13 -31.63 31.11
CA PRO A 39 32.29 -30.38 31.85
C PRO A 39 32.55 -29.18 30.93
N ILE A 40 31.75 -28.13 31.07
CA ILE A 40 31.84 -26.87 30.32
C ILE A 40 31.86 -25.70 31.31
N GLN A 41 32.98 -24.99 31.41
CA GLN A 41 33.13 -23.77 32.20
C GLN A 41 32.78 -22.55 31.35
N ILE A 42 31.74 -21.82 31.73
CA ILE A 42 31.31 -20.56 31.09
C ILE A 42 31.56 -19.41 32.06
N GLY A 43 32.54 -18.57 31.75
CA GLY A 43 33.02 -17.52 32.64
C GLY A 43 33.38 -18.11 34.01
N GLY A 44 32.65 -17.68 35.05
CA GLY A 44 32.85 -18.16 36.42
C GLY A 44 32.13 -19.46 36.80
N GLU A 45 31.24 -20.01 35.96
CA GLU A 45 30.37 -21.12 36.35
C GLU A 45 30.64 -22.41 35.57
N LEU A 46 30.61 -23.56 36.28
CA LEU A 46 30.78 -24.89 35.69
C LEU A 46 29.43 -25.53 35.40
N PHE A 47 29.20 -25.88 34.13
CA PHE A 47 28.04 -26.62 33.65
C PHE A 47 28.43 -28.06 33.36
N LYS A 48 27.54 -28.99 33.71
CA LYS A 48 27.70 -30.43 33.46
C LYS A 48 26.53 -30.90 32.61
N LEU A 49 26.79 -31.19 31.33
CA LEU A 49 25.77 -31.61 30.38
C LEU A 49 26.03 -33.04 29.91
N SER A 50 24.97 -33.81 29.71
CA SER A 50 25.09 -35.16 29.17
C SER A 50 25.41 -35.14 27.67
N GLY A 51 25.99 -36.21 27.13
CA GLY A 51 26.22 -36.35 25.69
C GLY A 51 24.91 -36.35 24.91
N ALA A 52 23.81 -36.83 25.49
CA ALA A 52 22.49 -36.71 24.92
C ALA A 52 22.05 -35.25 24.80
N SER A 53 22.27 -34.44 25.85
CA SER A 53 21.94 -33.01 25.84
C SER A 53 22.77 -32.24 24.82
N ILE A 54 24.09 -32.46 24.79
CA ILE A 54 24.97 -31.78 23.82
C ILE A 54 24.63 -32.18 22.37
N SER A 55 24.27 -33.44 22.16
CA SER A 55 23.93 -33.94 20.82
C SER A 55 22.51 -33.54 20.37
N SER A 56 21.67 -32.98 21.25
CA SER A 56 20.28 -32.62 20.95
C SER A 56 20.17 -31.57 19.83
N ASP A 57 21.12 -30.63 19.80
CA ASP A 57 21.22 -29.55 18.82
C ASP A 57 22.61 -29.53 18.18
N ALA A 58 22.97 -30.66 17.58
CA ALA A 58 24.23 -30.85 16.88
C ALA A 58 24.02 -30.89 15.34
N PRO A 59 25.05 -30.56 14.53
CA PRO A 59 26.43 -30.26 14.91
C PRO A 59 26.58 -28.87 15.55
N SER A 60 27.21 -28.85 16.72
CA SER A 60 27.52 -27.64 17.50
C SER A 60 29.01 -27.59 17.88
N TYR A 61 29.47 -26.41 18.31
CA TYR A 61 30.82 -26.21 18.84
C TYR A 61 31.16 -27.23 19.93
N PHE A 62 30.23 -27.49 20.85
CA PHE A 62 30.37 -28.47 21.93
C PHE A 62 30.55 -29.89 21.39
N SER A 63 29.67 -30.30 20.48
CA SER A 63 29.70 -31.66 19.92
C SER A 63 31.02 -31.93 19.19
N GLN A 64 31.53 -30.95 18.44
CA GLN A 64 32.79 -31.06 17.71
C GLN A 64 33.98 -31.10 18.67
N TYR A 65 34.02 -30.20 19.66
CA TYR A 65 35.11 -30.12 20.62
C TYR A 65 35.31 -31.44 21.39
N PHE A 66 34.23 -31.99 21.97
CA PHE A 66 34.33 -33.23 22.74
C PHE A 66 34.54 -34.46 21.85
N LEU A 67 33.97 -34.48 20.63
CA LEU A 67 34.23 -35.56 19.69
C LEU A 67 35.71 -35.62 19.28
N CYS A 68 36.35 -34.47 19.04
CA CYS A 68 37.78 -34.41 18.75
C CYS A 68 38.63 -34.90 19.92
N GLN A 69 38.26 -34.58 21.16
CA GLN A 69 38.98 -35.10 22.34
C GLN A 69 38.86 -36.61 22.47
N ILE A 70 37.65 -37.17 22.29
CA ILE A 70 37.43 -38.63 22.35
C ILE A 70 38.29 -39.32 21.28
N LYS A 71 38.23 -38.86 20.03
CA LYS A 71 39.04 -39.41 18.93
C LYS A 71 40.55 -39.31 19.21
N ALA A 72 41.00 -38.20 19.78
CA ALA A 72 42.41 -38.03 20.15
C ALA A 72 42.84 -38.99 21.27
N ALA A 73 41.99 -39.23 22.27
CA ALA A 73 42.27 -40.19 23.33
C ALA A 73 42.31 -41.64 22.80
N GLU A 74 41.34 -42.00 21.96
CA GLU A 74 41.30 -43.31 21.29
C GLU A 74 42.56 -43.56 20.45
N SER A 75 43.01 -42.54 19.69
CA SER A 75 44.23 -42.64 18.88
C SER A 75 45.51 -42.84 19.71
N LYS A 76 45.50 -42.42 20.98
CA LYS A 76 46.61 -42.57 21.93
C LYS A 76 46.49 -43.83 22.80
N GLY A 77 45.42 -44.61 22.66
CA GLY A 77 45.13 -45.77 23.52
C GLY A 77 44.80 -45.38 24.97
N GLU A 78 44.45 -44.12 25.23
CA GLU A 78 44.00 -43.66 26.53
C GLU A 78 42.51 -43.98 26.70
N ASP A 79 42.09 -44.30 27.92
CA ASP A 79 40.66 -44.42 28.20
C ASP A 79 40.00 -43.05 27.96
N PRO A 80 39.03 -42.93 27.04
CA PRO A 80 38.34 -41.68 26.81
C PRO A 80 37.72 -41.17 28.11
N SER A 81 37.41 -42.02 29.10
CA SER A 81 36.87 -41.64 30.43
C SER A 81 37.73 -40.61 31.19
N SER A 82 39.06 -40.76 31.13
CA SER A 82 40.02 -39.97 31.92
C SER A 82 40.63 -38.80 31.16
N SER A 83 40.59 -38.82 29.82
CA SER A 83 41.27 -37.84 28.96
C SER A 83 40.42 -36.60 28.62
N ILE A 84 39.12 -36.58 28.98
CA ILE A 84 38.24 -35.44 28.69
C ILE A 84 38.55 -34.25 29.60
N ARG A 85 38.91 -33.13 28.99
CA ARG A 85 39.22 -31.87 29.65
C ARG A 85 37.99 -30.95 29.66
N THR A 86 37.88 -30.14 30.71
CA THR A 86 36.88 -29.06 30.79
C THR A 86 37.05 -28.09 29.63
N LEU A 87 35.96 -27.80 28.93
CA LEU A 87 35.90 -26.74 27.93
C LEU A 87 35.74 -25.40 28.63
N TYR A 88 36.63 -24.44 28.38
CA TYR A 88 36.58 -23.09 28.96
C TYR A 88 36.15 -22.05 27.93
N ILE A 89 35.13 -21.26 28.23
CA ILE A 89 34.59 -20.22 27.36
C ILE A 89 34.33 -18.95 28.18
N ASP A 90 34.81 -17.81 27.70
CA ASP A 90 34.65 -16.49 28.34
C ASP A 90 33.34 -15.81 27.88
N ARG A 91 32.20 -16.29 28.38
CA ARG A 91 30.84 -15.82 28.06
C ARG A 91 29.99 -15.69 29.34
N ASP A 92 28.82 -15.05 29.23
CA ASP A 92 27.93 -14.82 30.37
C ASP A 92 27.20 -16.12 30.79
N PRO A 93 27.39 -16.61 32.04
CA PRO A 93 26.76 -17.84 32.49
C PRO A 93 25.23 -17.71 32.62
N LYS A 94 24.68 -16.48 32.77
CA LYS A 94 23.23 -16.31 32.86
C LYS A 94 22.55 -16.65 31.54
N THR A 95 23.08 -16.15 30.43
CA THR A 95 22.59 -16.48 29.07
C THR A 95 22.81 -17.96 28.77
N PHE A 96 23.93 -18.54 29.20
CA PHE A 96 24.20 -19.97 28.98
C PHE A 96 23.25 -20.92 29.73
N ARG A 97 22.68 -20.53 30.87
CA ARG A 97 21.65 -21.36 31.55
C ARG A 97 20.45 -21.62 30.66
N ASP A 98 20.02 -20.61 29.91
CA ASP A 98 18.93 -20.76 28.94
C ASP A 98 19.36 -21.71 27.81
N ILE A 99 20.59 -21.61 27.31
CA ILE A 99 21.15 -22.55 26.32
C ILE A 99 21.23 -23.98 26.86
N ALA A 100 21.62 -24.16 28.13
CA ALA A 100 21.66 -25.47 28.77
C ALA A 100 20.25 -26.08 28.89
N LEU A 101 19.23 -25.28 29.20
CA LEU A 101 17.83 -25.72 29.19
C LEU A 101 17.38 -26.15 27.79
N HIS A 102 17.73 -25.38 26.75
CA HIS A 102 17.49 -25.77 25.35
C HIS A 102 18.12 -27.11 25.00
N LEU A 103 19.41 -27.28 25.32
CA LEU A 103 20.13 -28.54 25.08
C LEU A 103 19.56 -29.72 25.89
N GLN A 104 18.89 -29.46 27.01
CA GLN A 104 18.15 -30.47 27.77
C GLN A 104 16.76 -30.78 27.18
N GLY A 105 16.32 -30.04 26.16
CA GLY A 105 15.06 -30.22 25.47
C GLY A 105 13.93 -29.28 25.93
N TYR A 106 14.20 -28.30 26.79
CA TYR A 106 13.21 -27.31 27.20
C TYR A 106 13.08 -26.19 26.17
N HIS A 107 11.86 -25.69 25.98
CA HIS A 107 11.61 -24.52 25.16
C HIS A 107 12.04 -23.24 25.88
N VAL A 108 12.92 -22.46 25.27
CA VAL A 108 13.46 -21.22 25.83
C VAL A 108 12.84 -20.01 25.15
N LYS A 109 12.31 -19.07 25.95
CA LYS A 109 11.73 -17.83 25.44
C LYS A 109 12.53 -16.60 25.87
N PRO A 110 12.87 -15.68 24.95
CA PRO A 110 13.47 -14.39 25.30
C PRO A 110 12.56 -13.56 26.20
N ARG A 111 13.18 -12.76 27.07
CA ARG A 111 12.49 -11.98 28.12
C ARG A 111 12.27 -10.53 27.68
N ASP A 112 13.27 -9.97 27.02
CA ASP A 112 13.30 -8.63 26.44
C ASP A 112 14.22 -8.62 25.21
N GLY A 113 14.36 -7.47 24.55
CA GLY A 113 15.22 -7.34 23.37
C GLY A 113 16.70 -7.56 23.66
N THR A 114 17.17 -7.12 24.83
CA THR A 114 18.58 -7.29 25.23
C THR A 114 18.91 -8.77 25.43
N HIS A 115 18.03 -9.51 26.09
CA HIS A 115 18.15 -10.94 26.29
C HIS A 115 18.06 -11.69 24.95
N PHE A 116 17.14 -11.31 24.06
CA PHE A 116 17.03 -11.90 22.72
C PHE A 116 18.35 -11.81 21.95
N VAL A 117 18.94 -10.61 21.87
CA VAL A 117 20.18 -10.38 21.11
C VAL A 117 21.35 -11.17 21.70
N ARG A 118 21.48 -11.20 23.04
CA ARG A 118 22.54 -11.98 23.72
C ARG A 118 22.38 -13.48 23.48
N LEU A 119 21.17 -14.01 23.68
CA LEU A 119 20.87 -15.42 23.50
C LEU A 119 21.07 -15.85 22.04
N PHE A 120 20.65 -15.03 21.08
CA PHE A 120 20.84 -15.29 19.66
C PHE A 120 22.33 -15.26 19.27
N ALA A 121 23.10 -14.27 19.75
CA ALA A 121 24.53 -14.18 19.48
C ALA A 121 25.31 -15.38 20.05
N ASP A 122 24.95 -15.84 21.24
CA ASP A 122 25.56 -17.03 21.85
C ASP A 122 25.12 -18.31 21.13
N ALA A 123 23.84 -18.44 20.75
CA ALA A 123 23.36 -19.57 19.94
C ALA A 123 24.11 -19.68 18.60
N GLN A 124 24.41 -18.55 17.97
CA GLN A 124 25.26 -18.48 16.78
C GLN A 124 26.70 -18.89 17.07
N PHE A 125 27.31 -18.34 18.13
CA PHE A 125 28.68 -18.67 18.50
C PHE A 125 28.88 -20.17 18.76
N TYR A 126 27.91 -20.81 19.43
CA TYR A 126 27.94 -22.25 19.68
C TYR A 126 27.46 -23.10 18.49
N ASN A 127 26.99 -22.47 17.41
CA ASN A 127 26.39 -23.10 16.25
C ASN A 127 25.25 -24.06 16.64
N LEU A 128 24.18 -23.52 17.22
CA LEU A 128 22.99 -24.25 17.68
C LEU A 128 21.82 -24.06 16.69
N PRO A 129 21.75 -24.85 15.60
CA PRO A 129 20.81 -24.61 14.51
C PRO A 129 19.34 -24.67 14.94
N LYS A 130 18.96 -25.59 15.84
CA LYS A 130 17.57 -25.67 16.31
C LYS A 130 17.20 -24.47 17.18
N LEU A 131 18.09 -24.03 18.07
CA LEU A 131 17.86 -22.82 18.87
C LEU A 131 17.76 -21.57 17.98
N ILE A 132 18.63 -21.44 16.99
CA ILE A 132 18.60 -20.33 16.02
C ILE A 132 17.26 -20.32 15.26
N SER A 133 16.82 -21.48 14.78
CA SER A 133 15.52 -21.62 14.10
C SER A 133 14.36 -21.21 15.02
N GLN A 134 14.36 -21.71 16.26
CA GLN A 134 13.34 -21.38 17.25
C GLN A 134 13.29 -19.87 17.53
N LEU A 135 14.44 -19.24 17.78
CA LEU A 135 14.53 -17.80 18.03
C LEU A 135 14.13 -16.96 16.81
N ASN A 136 14.34 -17.47 15.60
CA ASN A 136 13.89 -16.81 14.37
C ASN A 136 12.37 -16.84 14.19
N GLU A 137 11.67 -17.81 14.78
CA GLU A 137 10.21 -17.90 14.74
C GLU A 137 9.54 -17.09 15.87
N GLU A 138 10.30 -16.75 16.91
CA GLU A 138 9.82 -15.96 18.05
C GLU A 138 9.44 -14.51 17.70
N SER A 139 8.79 -13.84 18.66
CA SER A 139 8.38 -12.43 18.52
C SER A 139 9.56 -11.51 18.19
N ILE A 140 9.29 -10.46 17.43
CA ILE A 140 10.27 -9.41 17.14
C ILE A 140 10.37 -8.47 18.33
N PHE A 141 11.59 -8.26 18.82
CA PHE A 141 11.90 -7.29 19.85
C PHE A 141 12.55 -6.06 19.23
N ILE A 142 11.93 -4.89 19.39
CA ILE A 142 12.40 -3.63 18.81
C ILE A 142 12.04 -2.45 19.69
N SER A 143 12.93 -1.46 19.75
CA SER A 143 12.62 -0.17 20.39
C SER A 143 12.11 0.83 19.37
N ILE A 144 10.98 1.50 19.65
CA ILE A 144 10.46 2.58 18.82
C ILE A 144 10.28 3.81 19.71
N GLY A 145 10.99 4.89 19.37
CA GLY A 145 11.15 6.03 20.24
C GLY A 145 11.73 5.62 21.59
N HIS A 146 10.98 5.85 22.66
CA HIS A 146 11.38 5.58 24.04
C HIS A 146 10.84 4.26 24.61
N ARG A 147 10.11 3.45 23.81
CA ARG A 147 9.41 2.25 24.29
C ARG A 147 9.87 0.99 23.55
N GLU A 148 10.03 -0.10 24.29
CA GLU A 148 10.27 -1.43 23.73
C GLU A 148 8.96 -2.12 23.36
N PHE A 149 8.98 -2.84 22.23
CA PHE A 149 7.84 -3.61 21.74
C PHE A 149 8.27 -5.06 21.50
N GLN A 150 7.43 -5.98 21.99
CA GLN A 150 7.42 -7.38 21.61
C GLN A 150 6.26 -7.60 20.63
N ILE A 151 6.59 -7.86 19.37
CA ILE A 151 5.60 -7.94 18.28
C ILE A 151 5.53 -9.39 17.79
N PRO A 152 4.39 -10.06 17.97
CA PRO A 152 4.15 -11.36 17.35
C PRO A 152 4.24 -11.28 15.82
N ARG A 153 4.88 -12.27 15.17
CA ARG A 153 5.16 -12.23 13.73
C ARG A 153 3.91 -12.34 12.86
N ASP A 154 2.93 -13.10 13.33
CA ASP A 154 1.62 -13.25 12.71
C ASP A 154 0.95 -11.88 12.45
N VAL A 155 1.10 -10.93 13.37
CA VAL A 155 0.57 -9.56 13.23
C VAL A 155 1.25 -8.78 12.08
N LEU A 156 2.47 -9.16 11.70
CA LEU A 156 3.27 -8.48 10.67
C LEU A 156 3.23 -9.20 9.31
N ASN A 157 2.65 -10.39 9.25
CA ASN A 157 2.63 -11.24 8.04
C ASN A 157 1.31 -11.14 7.25
N ASP A 158 0.42 -10.22 7.62
CA ASP A 158 -0.79 -9.93 6.87
C ASP A 158 -0.47 -9.55 5.41
N PRO A 159 -1.05 -10.24 4.39
CA PRO A 159 -0.79 -9.97 2.98
C PRO A 159 -1.03 -8.52 2.55
N ALA A 160 -1.96 -7.80 3.19
CA ALA A 160 -2.22 -6.40 2.88
C ALA A 160 -1.09 -5.46 3.36
N ASN A 161 -0.31 -5.88 4.35
CA ASN A 161 0.72 -5.10 5.01
C ASN A 161 2.13 -5.72 4.87
N SER A 162 2.30 -6.70 3.98
CA SER A 162 3.56 -7.37 3.70
C SER A 162 3.97 -7.20 2.22
N PRO A 163 5.27 -7.08 1.89
CA PRO A 163 6.40 -6.94 2.81
C PRO A 163 6.40 -5.56 3.51
N ASN A 164 6.88 -5.53 4.75
CA ASN A 164 7.04 -4.33 5.56
C ASN A 164 8.46 -4.16 6.11
N TYR A 165 8.69 -3.05 6.81
CA TYR A 165 9.96 -2.73 7.47
C TYR A 165 10.48 -3.89 8.34
N PHE A 166 9.60 -4.59 9.06
CA PHE A 166 9.99 -5.65 9.99
C PHE A 166 10.30 -6.94 9.25
N SER A 167 9.51 -7.33 8.25
CA SER A 167 9.80 -8.52 7.44
C SER A 167 11.07 -8.35 6.61
N LEU A 168 11.33 -7.15 6.08
CA LEU A 168 12.52 -6.84 5.28
C LEU A 168 13.77 -6.65 6.14
N GLY A 169 13.67 -5.86 7.21
CA GLY A 169 14.78 -5.56 8.11
C GLY A 169 15.22 -6.77 8.91
N PHE A 170 14.27 -7.57 9.43
CA PHE A 170 14.61 -8.80 10.14
C PHE A 170 15.31 -9.80 9.21
N ALA A 171 14.92 -9.85 7.93
CA ALA A 171 15.60 -10.70 6.96
C ALA A 171 17.09 -10.32 6.78
N LEU A 172 17.39 -9.02 6.79
CA LEU A 172 18.77 -8.53 6.68
C LEU A 172 19.59 -8.74 7.96
N PHE A 173 18.98 -8.57 9.14
CA PHE A 173 19.67 -8.70 10.44
C PHE A 173 19.75 -10.12 10.98
N PHE A 174 18.98 -11.09 10.46
CA PHE A 174 18.92 -12.46 11.00
C PHE A 174 18.93 -13.61 9.97
N SER A 175 18.81 -13.35 8.65
CA SER A 175 18.64 -14.43 7.64
C SER A 175 19.85 -14.81 6.80
N GLN A 176 21.01 -14.15 6.93
CA GLN A 176 22.23 -14.58 6.21
C GLN A 176 23.21 -15.28 7.15
N PRO A 177 23.25 -16.62 7.25
CA PRO A 177 24.18 -17.33 8.14
C PRO A 177 25.63 -16.83 8.09
N ASN A 178 26.05 -16.29 6.95
CA ASN A 178 27.42 -15.84 6.68
C ASN A 178 27.69 -14.33 6.86
N ASP A 179 26.69 -13.43 6.99
CA ASP A 179 26.98 -11.98 6.91
C ASP A 179 25.95 -11.07 7.64
N LEU A 180 25.84 -11.22 8.96
CA LEU A 180 24.74 -10.63 9.76
C LEU A 180 25.08 -9.35 10.53
N PHE A 181 26.35 -8.95 10.52
CA PHE A 181 26.76 -7.63 11.00
C PHE A 181 27.69 -7.01 9.97
N PRO A 182 27.17 -6.15 9.08
CA PRO A 182 27.98 -5.50 8.06
C PRO A 182 29.19 -4.81 8.72
N GLY A 183 30.40 -5.26 8.37
CA GLY A 183 31.66 -4.69 8.88
C GLY A 183 32.24 -5.32 10.15
N LEU A 184 31.73 -6.46 10.63
CA LEU A 184 32.31 -7.24 11.73
C LEU A 184 32.88 -8.57 11.21
N ASP A 185 34.21 -8.66 11.12
CA ASP A 185 34.90 -9.91 10.83
C ASP A 185 34.80 -10.86 12.04
N ARG A 186 34.32 -12.08 11.81
CA ARG A 186 33.96 -13.06 12.85
C ARG A 186 35.04 -14.11 13.09
N GLU A 187 36.07 -14.19 12.23
CA GLU A 187 37.18 -15.11 12.45
C GLU A 187 37.92 -14.74 13.75
N GLY A 188 37.77 -15.57 14.78
CA GLY A 188 38.47 -15.40 16.06
C GLY A 188 37.78 -14.54 17.12
N LEU A 189 36.51 -14.17 16.97
CA LEU A 189 35.75 -13.48 18.05
C LEU A 189 35.41 -14.44 19.20
N ILE A 190 36.35 -14.59 20.13
CA ILE A 190 36.16 -15.36 21.38
C ILE A 190 35.09 -14.69 22.26
N ARG A 191 34.97 -13.35 22.19
CA ARG A 191 34.07 -12.55 23.02
C ARG A 191 32.78 -12.15 22.28
N PRO A 192 31.65 -11.96 22.99
CA PRO A 192 30.42 -11.49 22.35
C PRO A 192 30.62 -10.11 21.75
N PRO A 193 30.14 -9.86 20.52
CA PRO A 193 30.03 -8.49 20.01
C PRO A 193 29.01 -7.70 20.85
N SER A 194 29.27 -6.40 21.04
CA SER A 194 28.35 -5.49 21.73
C SER A 194 27.19 -5.11 20.81
N ILE A 195 26.25 -6.03 20.62
CA ILE A 195 25.07 -5.84 19.76
C ILE A 195 23.94 -5.24 20.60
N LEU A 196 23.33 -4.17 20.10
CA LEU A 196 22.13 -3.58 20.67
C LEU A 196 20.88 -4.11 19.96
N PRO A 197 19.73 -4.21 20.65
CA PRO A 197 18.46 -4.48 19.99
C PRO A 197 18.17 -3.46 18.90
N PRO A 198 17.51 -3.86 17.79
CA PRO A 198 17.09 -2.93 16.76
C PRO A 198 16.28 -1.77 17.36
N SER A 199 16.50 -0.56 16.85
CA SER A 199 15.80 0.63 17.33
C SER A 199 15.46 1.61 16.21
N VAL A 200 14.31 2.27 16.36
CA VAL A 200 13.85 3.36 15.52
C VAL A 200 13.60 4.58 16.41
N PRO A 201 14.65 5.36 16.76
CA PRO A 201 14.55 6.42 17.77
C PRO A 201 13.73 7.63 17.31
N ASN A 202 13.68 7.89 16.00
CA ASN A 202 13.06 9.09 15.43
C ASN A 202 11.53 8.95 15.20
N ARG A 203 10.89 8.00 15.87
CA ARG A 203 9.45 7.71 15.72
C ARG A 203 8.77 7.75 17.08
N ASN A 204 7.48 8.06 17.05
CA ASN A 204 6.70 8.13 18.27
C ASN A 204 6.21 6.72 18.64
N ALA A 205 6.40 6.34 19.91
CA ALA A 205 5.96 5.05 20.41
C ALA A 205 4.42 4.92 20.39
N ASP A 206 3.70 6.00 20.70
CA ASP A 206 2.25 5.98 20.89
C ASP A 206 1.52 5.81 19.56
N THR A 207 1.94 6.56 18.52
CA THR A 207 1.43 6.37 17.15
C THR A 207 1.68 4.93 16.68
N PHE A 208 2.86 4.37 16.96
CA PHE A 208 3.15 2.99 16.60
C PHE A 208 2.28 1.96 17.36
N ALA A 209 1.96 2.19 18.63
CA ALA A 209 1.01 1.32 19.34
C ALA A 209 -0.38 1.34 18.70
N GLU A 210 -0.84 2.50 18.23
CA GLU A 210 -2.10 2.61 17.51
C GLU A 210 -2.04 1.86 16.16
N LEU A 211 -0.93 1.94 15.43
CA LEU A 211 -0.72 1.12 14.22
C LEU A 211 -0.73 -0.38 14.53
N LEU A 212 -0.13 -0.82 15.64
CA LEU A 212 -0.20 -2.22 16.07
C LEU A 212 -1.63 -2.64 16.44
N ARG A 213 -2.45 -1.75 16.99
CA ARG A 213 -3.88 -2.02 17.24
C ARG A 213 -4.62 -2.24 15.92
N LEU A 214 -4.36 -1.40 14.91
CA LEU A 214 -4.93 -1.57 13.57
C LEU A 214 -4.50 -2.88 12.92
N LEU A 215 -3.22 -3.27 13.01
CA LEU A 215 -2.74 -4.57 12.49
C LEU A 215 -3.41 -5.76 13.16
N ARG A 216 -3.78 -5.63 14.44
CA ARG A 216 -4.53 -6.65 15.19
C ARG A 216 -6.04 -6.63 14.89
N GLY A 217 -6.50 -5.75 14.00
CA GLY A 217 -7.91 -5.61 13.63
C GLY A 217 -8.74 -4.75 14.57
N TYR A 218 -8.13 -4.08 15.57
CA TYR A 218 -8.87 -3.16 16.43
C TYR A 218 -9.04 -1.79 15.76
N PRO A 219 -10.24 -1.18 15.82
CA PRO A 219 -10.42 0.16 15.29
C PRO A 219 -9.63 1.19 16.09
N VAL A 220 -9.16 2.23 15.41
CA VAL A 220 -8.52 3.40 16.01
C VAL A 220 -9.35 4.65 15.70
N SER A 221 -9.63 5.43 16.74
CA SER A 221 -10.34 6.70 16.62
C SER A 221 -9.36 7.79 16.19
N VAL A 222 -9.59 8.35 15.00
CA VAL A 222 -8.81 9.49 14.51
C VAL A 222 -9.33 10.76 15.19
N ARG A 223 -8.54 11.26 16.16
CA ARG A 223 -8.86 12.45 16.97
C ARG A 223 -9.00 13.73 16.14
N ASP A 224 -8.03 13.96 15.26
CA ASP A 224 -7.97 15.14 14.39
C ASP A 224 -7.13 14.81 13.14
N GLU A 225 -7.04 15.79 12.22
CA GLU A 225 -6.28 15.62 10.98
C GLU A 225 -4.77 15.53 11.23
N THR A 226 -4.23 16.22 12.24
CA THR A 226 -2.79 16.13 12.57
C THR A 226 -2.44 14.72 13.02
N HIS A 227 -3.24 14.13 13.89
CA HIS A 227 -3.11 12.75 14.34
C HIS A 227 -3.20 11.76 13.17
N ARG A 228 -4.13 11.98 12.22
CA ARG A 228 -4.22 11.17 11.00
C ARG A 228 -2.92 11.23 10.20
N GLN A 229 -2.35 12.43 10.04
CA GLN A 229 -1.10 12.62 9.30
C GLN A 229 0.09 11.96 10.02
N GLU A 230 0.13 11.98 11.35
CA GLU A 230 1.15 11.26 12.12
C GLU A 230 1.06 9.74 11.92
N LEU A 231 -0.15 9.18 11.99
CA LEU A 231 -0.39 7.76 11.72
C LEU A 231 -0.02 7.39 10.28
N LEU A 232 -0.43 8.19 9.28
CA LEU A 232 -0.09 7.96 7.87
C LEU A 232 1.43 8.04 7.65
N ARG A 233 2.12 8.99 8.27
CA ARG A 233 3.57 9.15 8.16
C ARG A 233 4.30 7.92 8.68
N ASP A 234 3.88 7.39 9.82
CA ASP A 234 4.52 6.21 10.41
C ASP A 234 4.10 4.92 9.70
N ALA A 235 2.85 4.78 9.26
CA ALA A 235 2.38 3.66 8.43
C ALA A 235 3.19 3.55 7.12
N ARG A 236 3.46 4.69 6.46
CA ARG A 236 4.32 4.75 5.27
C ARG A 236 5.76 4.37 5.58
N TYR A 237 6.31 4.84 6.70
CA TYR A 237 7.68 4.51 7.12
C TYR A 237 7.84 3.01 7.35
N PHE A 238 6.88 2.38 8.04
CA PHE A 238 6.90 0.94 8.29
C PHE A 238 6.41 0.10 7.11
N HIS A 239 5.97 0.72 6.01
CA HIS A 239 5.43 0.08 4.81
C HIS A 239 4.16 -0.76 5.05
N PHE A 240 3.30 -0.34 5.99
CA PHE A 240 1.99 -0.94 6.20
C PHE A 240 0.96 -0.39 5.20
N LYS A 241 1.02 -0.90 3.96
CA LYS A 241 0.23 -0.39 2.83
C LYS A 241 -1.28 -0.49 3.04
N GLY A 242 -1.77 -1.61 3.60
CA GLY A 242 -3.18 -1.78 3.94
C GLY A 242 -3.66 -0.75 4.95
N ILE A 243 -2.89 -0.53 6.02
CA ILE A 243 -3.20 0.49 7.02
C ILE A 243 -3.14 1.89 6.44
N GLU A 244 -2.16 2.19 5.59
CA GLU A 244 -2.09 3.47 4.89
C GLU A 244 -3.40 3.73 4.12
N GLN A 245 -3.90 2.75 3.36
CA GLN A 245 -5.15 2.86 2.62
C GLN A 245 -6.40 2.96 3.52
N GLN A 246 -6.38 2.35 4.70
CA GLN A 246 -7.46 2.48 5.68
C GLN A 246 -7.53 3.88 6.30
N LEU A 247 -6.37 4.51 6.55
CA LEU A 247 -6.26 5.82 7.21
C LEU A 247 -6.52 7.01 6.29
N VAL A 248 -6.30 6.85 4.98
CA VAL A 248 -6.55 7.87 3.96
C VAL A 248 -7.98 8.45 4.12
N PRO A 249 -8.16 9.78 4.10
CA PRO A 249 -9.50 10.38 4.13
C PRO A 249 -10.36 9.92 2.94
N HIS A 250 -11.49 9.29 3.24
CA HIS A 250 -12.46 8.82 2.25
C HIS A 250 -13.85 8.75 2.88
N SER A 251 -14.88 8.71 2.03
CA SER A 251 -16.24 8.38 2.43
C SER A 251 -16.81 7.38 1.43
N ILE A 252 -17.31 6.25 1.91
CA ILE A 252 -18.03 5.27 1.09
C ILE A 252 -19.49 5.30 1.52
N SER A 253 -20.39 5.47 0.56
CA SER A 253 -21.83 5.54 0.80
C SER A 253 -22.61 4.97 -0.37
N TYR A 254 -23.75 4.36 -0.08
CA TYR A 254 -24.70 3.94 -1.11
C TYR A 254 -25.59 5.12 -1.50
N ASN A 255 -25.65 5.44 -2.78
CA ASN A 255 -26.55 6.46 -3.32
C ASN A 255 -27.88 5.79 -3.71
N PRO A 256 -28.99 6.00 -2.95
CA PRO A 256 -30.25 5.32 -3.22
C PRO A 256 -30.97 5.85 -4.47
N LEU A 257 -30.66 7.06 -4.92
CA LEU A 257 -31.27 7.66 -6.12
C LEU A 257 -30.67 7.09 -7.40
N ARG A 258 -29.37 6.82 -7.39
CA ARG A 258 -28.65 6.21 -8.52
C ARG A 258 -28.51 4.68 -8.39
N GLN A 259 -28.84 4.13 -7.22
CA GLN A 259 -28.67 2.73 -6.87
C GLN A 259 -27.24 2.21 -7.01
N VAL A 260 -26.24 3.04 -6.68
CA VAL A 260 -24.81 2.75 -6.86
C VAL A 260 -24.03 3.08 -5.59
N ASP A 261 -23.06 2.25 -5.24
CA ASP A 261 -22.05 2.56 -4.22
C ASP A 261 -21.09 3.63 -4.76
N GLU A 262 -20.87 4.70 -3.99
CA GLU A 262 -19.99 5.80 -4.32
C GLU A 262 -18.84 5.89 -3.31
N ILE A 263 -17.64 6.25 -3.78
CA ILE A 263 -16.49 6.55 -2.95
C ILE A 263 -15.97 7.95 -3.24
N VAL A 264 -15.97 8.81 -2.22
CA VAL A 264 -15.34 10.13 -2.25
C VAL A 264 -13.90 10.00 -1.81
N LEU A 265 -12.97 10.45 -2.66
CA LEU A 265 -11.54 10.39 -2.39
C LEU A 265 -10.81 11.58 -3.01
N ARG A 266 -9.81 12.11 -2.31
CA ARG A 266 -8.96 13.18 -2.83
C ARG A 266 -8.04 12.70 -3.94
N LEU A 267 -7.81 13.55 -4.95
CA LEU A 267 -6.95 13.25 -6.08
C LEU A 267 -5.54 12.80 -5.68
N GLU A 268 -4.97 13.37 -4.61
CA GLU A 268 -3.64 12.98 -4.15
C GLU A 268 -3.54 11.53 -3.65
N ASN A 269 -4.67 10.93 -3.26
CA ASN A 269 -4.76 9.60 -2.66
C ASN A 269 -5.19 8.51 -3.65
N VAL A 270 -5.52 8.87 -4.90
CA VAL A 270 -5.90 7.89 -5.94
C VAL A 270 -4.68 7.09 -6.40
N GLN A 271 -4.71 5.78 -6.21
CA GLN A 271 -3.70 4.85 -6.72
C GLN A 271 -4.14 4.17 -8.02
N LYS A 272 -3.22 4.05 -9.00
CA LYS A 272 -3.46 3.40 -10.31
C LYS A 272 -4.06 1.98 -10.22
N SER A 273 -3.68 1.22 -9.20
CA SER A 273 -4.12 -0.17 -9.00
C SER A 273 -5.59 -0.27 -8.57
N GLY A 274 -6.13 0.77 -7.95
CA GLY A 274 -7.53 0.83 -7.52
C GLY A 274 -8.50 1.26 -8.61
N VAL A 275 -8.01 1.83 -9.71
CA VAL A 275 -8.84 2.35 -10.80
C VAL A 275 -9.35 1.22 -11.69
N SER A 276 -10.67 1.19 -11.88
CA SER A 276 -11.39 0.29 -12.77
C SER A 276 -12.47 1.05 -13.54
N ILE A 277 -13.01 0.44 -14.59
CA ILE A 277 -14.03 1.07 -15.44
C ILE A 277 -15.24 0.13 -15.49
N SER A 278 -16.44 0.69 -15.36
CA SER A 278 -17.67 -0.10 -15.49
C SER A 278 -17.76 -0.77 -16.86
N ALA A 279 -18.33 -1.98 -16.91
CA ALA A 279 -18.84 -2.52 -18.16
C ALA A 279 -19.86 -1.54 -18.77
N PRO A 280 -20.02 -1.52 -20.11
CA PRO A 280 -21.11 -0.76 -20.72
C PRO A 280 -22.43 -1.29 -20.14
N GLU A 281 -23.31 -0.38 -19.73
CA GLU A 281 -24.68 -0.76 -19.37
C GLU A 281 -25.43 -1.07 -20.66
N ASP A 282 -25.87 -2.32 -20.84
CA ASP A 282 -26.74 -2.74 -21.94
C ASP A 282 -28.15 -2.20 -21.68
N PHE A 283 -28.39 -0.92 -21.98
CA PHE A 283 -29.75 -0.40 -22.07
C PHE A 283 -30.37 -0.88 -23.39
N ASP A 284 -31.43 -1.68 -23.28
CA ASP A 284 -32.28 -2.11 -24.39
C ASP A 284 -33.01 -0.89 -24.99
N GLY A 285 -32.39 -0.26 -25.99
CA GLY A 285 -32.91 0.93 -26.65
C GLY A 285 -31.93 1.53 -27.66
N ALA A 286 -32.24 1.37 -28.94
CA ALA A 286 -31.38 1.58 -30.12
C ALA A 286 -30.81 3.01 -30.38
N PHE A 287 -30.73 3.92 -29.39
CA PHE A 287 -30.30 5.30 -29.60
C PHE A 287 -29.42 5.94 -28.49
N ARG A 288 -29.04 5.24 -27.43
CA ARG A 288 -28.14 5.80 -26.39
C ARG A 288 -26.76 5.16 -26.43
N ARG A 289 -25.73 5.99 -26.69
CA ARG A 289 -24.31 5.59 -26.69
C ARG A 289 -23.90 5.14 -25.27
N PRO A 290 -23.07 4.09 -25.12
CA PRO A 290 -22.75 3.53 -23.81
C PRO A 290 -21.90 4.50 -22.98
N VAL A 291 -22.50 5.07 -21.94
CA VAL A 291 -21.81 5.85 -20.92
C VAL A 291 -21.18 4.90 -19.90
N ARG A 292 -19.92 5.13 -19.54
CA ARG A 292 -19.24 4.35 -18.49
C ARG A 292 -18.74 5.27 -17.40
N HIS A 293 -18.61 4.75 -16.19
CA HIS A 293 -18.08 5.52 -15.06
C HIS A 293 -16.77 4.91 -14.58
N VAL A 294 -15.86 5.77 -14.12
CA VAL A 294 -14.64 5.32 -13.45
C VAL A 294 -15.02 4.87 -12.03
N ARG A 295 -14.56 3.68 -11.66
CA ARG A 295 -14.76 3.10 -10.35
C ARG A 295 -13.43 2.95 -9.62
N TYR A 296 -13.48 2.93 -8.29
CA TYR A 296 -12.31 2.84 -7.43
C TYR A 296 -12.53 1.86 -6.28
N ALA A 297 -11.54 1.01 -6.03
CA ALA A 297 -11.39 0.22 -4.81
C ALA A 297 -10.05 0.57 -4.17
N ARG A 298 -10.02 0.92 -2.89
CA ARG A 298 -8.74 1.16 -2.20
C ARG A 298 -7.93 -0.14 -2.20
N PRO A 299 -6.69 -0.12 -2.73
CA PRO A 299 -5.86 -1.31 -2.77
C PRO A 299 -5.71 -1.93 -1.38
N TYR A 300 -5.65 -3.26 -1.32
CA TYR A 300 -5.46 -4.04 -0.09
C TYR A 300 -6.58 -3.99 0.96
N VAL A 301 -7.59 -3.11 0.80
CA VAL A 301 -8.64 -2.90 1.80
C VAL A 301 -10.02 -3.25 1.24
N ASP A 302 -10.37 -2.73 0.07
CA ASP A 302 -11.71 -2.88 -0.47
C ASP A 302 -11.83 -4.14 -1.35
N SER A 303 -12.91 -4.91 -1.15
CA SER A 303 -13.20 -6.10 -1.95
C SER A 303 -13.91 -5.79 -3.27
N LYS A 304 -14.62 -4.66 -3.34
CA LYS A 304 -15.45 -4.27 -4.50
C LYS A 304 -15.22 -2.80 -4.83
N PRO A 305 -15.19 -2.43 -6.13
CA PRO A 305 -15.04 -1.05 -6.54
C PRO A 305 -16.37 -0.29 -6.49
N ALA A 306 -16.32 0.94 -5.99
CA ALA A 306 -17.43 1.89 -5.96
C ALA A 306 -17.21 2.99 -7.01
N GLU A 307 -18.24 3.71 -7.42
CA GLU A 307 -18.10 4.82 -8.37
C GLU A 307 -17.28 5.96 -7.76
N LEU A 308 -16.25 6.43 -8.48
CA LEU A 308 -15.29 7.39 -7.96
C LEU A 308 -15.83 8.82 -8.06
N ILE A 309 -15.92 9.48 -6.91
CA ILE A 309 -16.10 10.93 -6.77
C ILE A 309 -14.78 11.52 -6.31
N LEU A 310 -14.16 12.30 -7.20
CA LEU A 310 -12.84 12.88 -7.02
C LEU A 310 -12.95 14.24 -6.34
N GLU A 311 -12.35 14.40 -5.16
CA GLU A 311 -12.17 15.70 -4.52
C GLU A 311 -10.88 16.36 -5.02
N ILE A 312 -11.00 17.57 -5.57
CA ILE A 312 -9.88 18.42 -5.96
C ILE A 312 -10.00 19.75 -5.21
N GLY A 313 -9.06 20.00 -4.30
CA GLY A 313 -9.01 21.23 -3.50
C GLY A 313 -7.84 22.15 -3.86
N GLY A 314 -7.63 23.21 -3.07
CA GLY A 314 -6.41 24.03 -3.09
C GLY A 314 -6.41 25.19 -4.09
N ILE A 315 -7.55 25.53 -4.71
CA ILE A 315 -7.63 26.59 -5.73
C ILE A 315 -6.68 26.32 -6.92
N THR A 316 -6.51 25.04 -7.29
CA THR A 316 -5.66 24.60 -8.42
C THR A 316 -6.46 24.30 -9.67
N THR A 317 -7.73 24.69 -9.72
CA THR A 317 -8.66 24.42 -10.82
C THR A 317 -9.36 25.71 -11.21
N LYS A 318 -9.37 26.04 -12.50
CA LYS A 318 -10.14 27.15 -13.06
C LYS A 318 -11.13 26.63 -14.08
N LEU A 319 -12.40 27.00 -13.93
CA LEU A 319 -13.45 26.71 -14.90
C LEU A 319 -13.51 27.86 -15.90
N ASN A 320 -13.43 27.53 -17.17
CA ASN A 320 -13.62 28.43 -18.29
C ASN A 320 -14.98 28.14 -18.92
N PHE A 321 -15.84 29.15 -18.99
CA PHE A 321 -17.15 29.05 -19.59
C PHE A 321 -17.08 29.64 -21.00
N SER A 322 -17.49 28.86 -21.99
CA SER A 322 -17.54 29.32 -23.37
C SER A 322 -18.76 28.81 -24.13
N ALA A 323 -18.96 29.29 -25.35
CA ALA A 323 -19.97 28.76 -26.26
C ALA A 323 -19.90 27.22 -26.47
N GLY A 324 -18.71 26.62 -26.35
CA GLY A 324 -18.50 25.16 -26.47
C GLY A 324 -18.69 24.37 -25.16
N GLY A 325 -19.31 24.98 -24.15
CA GLY A 325 -19.53 24.40 -22.83
C GLY A 325 -18.42 24.75 -21.83
N ALA A 326 -18.54 24.16 -20.63
CA ALA A 326 -17.60 24.39 -19.53
C ALA A 326 -16.36 23.50 -19.62
N ARG A 327 -15.20 24.08 -19.32
CA ARG A 327 -13.89 23.42 -19.41
C ARG A 327 -13.04 23.71 -18.18
N ALA A 328 -12.38 22.70 -17.63
CA ALA A 328 -11.47 22.83 -16.50
C ALA A 328 -10.02 22.94 -16.95
N GLU A 329 -9.35 23.96 -16.43
CA GLU A 329 -7.90 24.14 -16.47
C GLU A 329 -7.32 23.79 -15.09
N PHE A 330 -6.28 22.95 -15.08
CA PHE A 330 -5.60 22.54 -13.85
C PHE A 330 -4.20 23.14 -13.77
N PHE A 331 -3.78 23.50 -12.57
CA PHE A 331 -2.49 24.15 -12.30
C PHE A 331 -1.60 23.28 -11.41
N GLU A 332 -0.31 23.64 -11.35
CA GLU A 332 0.68 23.04 -10.45
C GLU A 332 0.73 21.49 -10.51
N GLY A 333 0.88 20.83 -9.36
CA GLY A 333 0.89 19.38 -9.26
C GLY A 333 -0.44 18.72 -9.63
N THR A 334 -1.57 19.45 -9.56
CA THR A 334 -2.90 18.95 -9.91
C THR A 334 -2.96 18.61 -11.39
N LYS A 335 -2.40 19.45 -12.27
CA LYS A 335 -2.32 19.17 -13.73
C LYS A 335 -1.65 17.83 -14.02
N ALA A 336 -0.49 17.59 -13.40
CA ALA A 336 0.26 16.35 -13.60
C ALA A 336 -0.47 15.11 -13.05
N ARG A 337 -1.19 15.25 -11.93
CA ARG A 337 -1.97 14.14 -11.33
C ARG A 337 -3.21 13.80 -12.16
N VAL A 338 -3.95 14.81 -12.64
CA VAL A 338 -5.10 14.61 -13.53
C VAL A 338 -4.66 13.95 -14.84
N ALA A 339 -3.57 14.42 -15.45
CA ALA A 339 -3.02 13.83 -16.66
C ALA A 339 -2.71 12.33 -16.46
N ARG A 340 -1.99 11.97 -15.38
CA ARG A 340 -1.69 10.57 -15.04
C ARG A 340 -2.95 9.73 -14.78
N LEU A 341 -3.98 10.30 -14.15
CA LEU A 341 -5.24 9.60 -13.93
C LEU A 341 -5.92 9.28 -15.27
N LEU A 342 -5.96 10.25 -16.19
CA LEU A 342 -6.54 10.08 -17.52
C LEU A 342 -5.73 9.08 -18.38
N GLU A 343 -4.40 9.05 -18.24
CA GLU A 343 -3.54 8.01 -18.84
C GLU A 343 -3.88 6.60 -18.32
N VAL A 344 -4.10 6.48 -17.01
CA VAL A 344 -4.52 5.21 -16.40
C VAL A 344 -5.89 4.78 -16.94
N VAL A 345 -6.84 5.71 -17.03
CA VAL A 345 -8.18 5.44 -17.63
C VAL A 345 -8.05 5.02 -19.09
N ALA A 346 -7.25 5.71 -19.90
CA ALA A 346 -7.01 5.35 -21.31
C ALA A 346 -6.41 3.94 -21.45
N THR A 347 -5.44 3.61 -20.59
CA THR A 347 -4.82 2.28 -20.55
C THR A 347 -5.85 1.21 -20.20
N LYS A 348 -6.75 1.48 -19.23
CA LYS A 348 -7.83 0.55 -18.85
C LYS A 348 -8.91 0.38 -19.92
N LEU A 349 -9.06 1.36 -20.83
CA LEU A 349 -9.90 1.27 -22.02
C LEU A 349 -9.22 0.58 -23.20
N ASN A 350 -7.97 0.12 -23.06
CA ASN A 350 -7.15 -0.46 -24.14
C ASN A 350 -7.01 0.46 -25.36
N LEU A 351 -6.96 1.77 -25.14
CA LEU A 351 -6.72 2.71 -26.24
C LEU A 351 -5.24 2.65 -26.65
N PRO A 352 -4.92 2.80 -27.95
CA PRO A 352 -3.53 2.74 -28.44
C PRO A 352 -2.62 3.72 -27.67
N PRO A 353 -1.35 3.39 -27.39
CA PRO A 353 -0.43 4.30 -26.69
C PRO A 353 -0.14 5.61 -27.46
N THR A 354 -0.54 5.69 -28.74
CA THR A 354 -0.51 6.90 -29.57
C THR A 354 -1.77 7.76 -29.42
N THR A 355 -2.83 7.26 -28.77
CA THR A 355 -3.97 8.08 -28.34
C THR A 355 -3.53 8.90 -27.14
N GLN A 356 -3.42 10.20 -27.38
CA GLN A 356 -3.07 11.22 -26.39
C GLN A 356 -4.05 11.14 -25.20
N PRO A 357 -3.62 11.50 -23.98
CA PRO A 357 -4.43 11.33 -22.77
C PRO A 357 -5.83 11.93 -22.96
N LEU A 358 -6.85 11.14 -22.65
CA LEU A 358 -8.27 11.47 -22.81
C LEU A 358 -8.58 12.86 -22.26
N GLY A 359 -8.76 13.86 -23.13
CA GLY A 359 -9.10 15.23 -22.71
C GLY A 359 -7.92 16.16 -22.36
N LEU A 360 -6.67 15.78 -22.66
CA LEU A 360 -5.49 16.67 -22.62
C LEU A 360 -4.74 16.55 -23.96
N LEU A 361 -4.97 17.49 -24.88
CA LEU A 361 -4.24 17.51 -26.15
C LEU A 361 -2.93 18.30 -25.98
N MET A 362 -1.80 17.59 -25.79
CA MET A 362 -0.49 18.22 -25.92
C MET A 362 -0.26 18.59 -27.39
N ALA A 363 0.08 19.85 -27.67
CA ALA A 363 0.47 20.29 -29.00
C ALA A 363 1.63 19.43 -29.53
N SER A 364 1.40 18.75 -30.66
CA SER A 364 2.45 18.05 -31.40
C SER A 364 3.42 19.07 -32.00
N GLY A 365 4.60 19.23 -31.39
CA GLY A 365 5.74 19.97 -31.94
C GLY A 365 6.98 19.07 -31.96
N GLY A 366 7.55 18.88 -33.14
CA GLY A 366 8.65 17.95 -33.40
C GLY A 366 9.95 18.22 -32.65
N ALA A 367 10.87 17.26 -32.76
CA ALA A 367 12.18 17.23 -32.15
C ALA A 367 12.96 18.56 -32.27
N SER A 368 12.93 19.38 -31.22
CA SER A 368 14.07 20.18 -30.76
C SER A 368 13.68 20.87 -29.44
N SER A 369 14.66 20.95 -28.55
CA SER A 369 14.60 21.41 -27.17
C SER A 369 14.06 22.84 -27.01
N GLN A 370 12.84 22.99 -26.48
CA GLN A 370 12.41 24.09 -25.60
C GLN A 370 11.04 23.76 -24.97
N PRO A 371 10.79 24.09 -23.69
CA PRO A 371 9.49 23.81 -23.05
C PRO A 371 8.42 24.73 -23.63
N ALA A 372 7.30 24.15 -24.05
CA ALA A 372 6.15 24.89 -24.59
C ALA A 372 5.56 25.82 -23.53
N THR A 373 5.62 27.12 -23.77
CA THR A 373 4.91 28.16 -23.01
C THR A 373 3.38 28.05 -23.27
N PRO A 374 2.52 28.12 -22.23
CA PRO A 374 1.09 27.93 -22.38
C PRO A 374 0.40 29.18 -22.97
N GLY A 375 -0.40 28.99 -24.01
CA GLY A 375 -1.23 30.04 -24.62
C GLY A 375 -2.54 30.23 -23.83
N ASN A 376 -2.79 31.45 -23.36
CA ASN A 376 -4.01 31.91 -22.67
C ASN A 376 -5.19 32.12 -23.65
N THR A 377 -5.56 31.13 -24.47
CA THR A 377 -6.75 31.24 -25.33
C THR A 377 -7.88 30.34 -24.84
N PRO A 378 -9.14 30.82 -24.82
CA PRO A 378 -10.33 30.06 -24.39
C PRO A 378 -10.69 28.87 -25.32
N LEU A 379 -9.88 28.63 -26.35
CA LEU A 379 -10.00 27.53 -27.32
C LEU A 379 -8.87 26.50 -27.23
N SER A 380 -8.05 26.53 -26.16
CA SER A 380 -7.00 25.51 -26.00
C SER A 380 -7.61 24.13 -25.80
N GLU A 381 -7.22 23.21 -26.68
CA GLU A 381 -7.58 21.79 -26.70
C GLU A 381 -7.05 20.99 -25.47
N ASP A 382 -6.30 21.65 -24.57
CA ASP A 382 -5.69 21.10 -23.36
C ASP A 382 -6.65 21.06 -22.14
N LEU A 383 -7.87 21.57 -22.28
CA LEU A 383 -8.82 21.72 -21.16
C LEU A 383 -9.77 20.52 -21.03
N VAL A 384 -9.93 20.03 -19.80
CA VAL A 384 -10.80 18.87 -19.52
C VAL A 384 -12.26 19.29 -19.57
N ARG A 385 -13.12 18.48 -20.21
CA ARG A 385 -14.57 18.76 -20.27
C ARG A 385 -15.19 18.70 -18.88
N VAL A 386 -15.97 19.72 -18.53
CA VAL A 386 -16.81 19.73 -17.34
C VAL A 386 -18.27 19.68 -17.76
N VAL A 387 -19.04 18.81 -17.11
CA VAL A 387 -20.47 18.66 -17.34
C VAL A 387 -21.18 18.96 -16.04
N PHE A 388 -22.20 19.80 -16.09
CA PHE A 388 -23.09 20.04 -14.97
C PHE A 388 -24.37 19.23 -15.22
N GLU A 389 -24.86 18.58 -14.17
CA GLU A 389 -26.17 17.94 -14.13
C GLU A 389 -27.12 18.78 -13.26
N ALA A 390 -28.44 18.55 -13.37
CA ALA A 390 -29.44 19.30 -12.60
C ALA A 390 -29.22 19.20 -11.07
N GLU A 391 -28.60 18.10 -10.62
CA GLU A 391 -28.28 17.84 -9.21
C GLU A 391 -26.93 18.41 -8.75
N SER A 392 -26.25 19.20 -9.60
CA SER A 392 -24.94 19.78 -9.24
C SER A 392 -25.12 20.87 -8.20
N ALA A 393 -24.57 20.67 -7.00
CA ALA A 393 -24.56 21.70 -5.97
C ALA A 393 -23.45 22.71 -6.22
N ILE A 394 -23.77 24.00 -6.34
CA ILE A 394 -22.79 25.05 -6.66
C ILE A 394 -22.88 26.18 -5.63
N THR A 395 -21.75 26.52 -5.03
CA THR A 395 -21.57 27.72 -4.20
C THR A 395 -20.59 28.65 -4.91
N LEU A 396 -21.01 29.87 -5.22
CA LEU A 396 -20.21 30.89 -5.91
C LEU A 396 -20.04 32.12 -5.02
N ASP A 397 -18.80 32.52 -4.78
CA ASP A 397 -18.44 33.66 -3.91
C ASP A 397 -19.03 33.58 -2.48
N GLY A 398 -19.35 32.36 -2.02
CA GLY A 398 -19.89 32.07 -0.70
C GLY A 398 -21.41 31.92 -0.63
N GLU A 399 -22.12 32.21 -1.71
CA GLU A 399 -23.57 32.10 -1.81
C GLU A 399 -23.96 30.90 -2.68
N ASP A 400 -25.10 30.28 -2.40
CA ASP A 400 -25.63 29.22 -3.26
C ASP A 400 -26.01 29.79 -4.64
N TYR A 401 -25.58 29.10 -5.69
CA TYR A 401 -25.78 29.54 -7.05
C TYR A 401 -27.05 28.91 -7.62
N GLU A 402 -28.07 29.74 -7.86
CA GLU A 402 -29.39 29.30 -8.32
C GLU A 402 -29.49 29.07 -9.84
N GLY A 403 -28.43 29.38 -10.59
CA GLY A 403 -28.40 29.21 -12.04
C GLY A 403 -28.31 27.75 -12.46
N ASP A 404 -29.26 27.29 -13.27
CA ASP A 404 -29.25 25.93 -13.82
C ASP A 404 -28.17 25.78 -14.91
N LEU A 405 -27.01 25.24 -14.54
CA LEU A 405 -25.92 24.95 -15.47
C LEU A 405 -26.09 23.65 -16.25
N SER A 406 -27.12 22.83 -15.98
CA SER A 406 -27.30 21.53 -16.64
C SER A 406 -27.51 21.67 -18.15
N SER A 407 -28.07 22.81 -18.56
CA SER A 407 -28.31 23.20 -19.95
C SER A 407 -27.24 24.15 -20.50
N TYR A 408 -26.14 24.39 -19.78
CA TYR A 408 -25.07 25.31 -20.21
C TYR A 408 -24.35 24.78 -21.46
N ARG A 409 -24.91 25.11 -22.62
CA ARG A 409 -24.47 24.86 -23.99
C ARG A 409 -23.81 23.50 -24.22
N ASP A 410 -24.68 22.50 -24.38
CA ASP A 410 -24.47 21.35 -25.27
C ASP A 410 -25.34 21.64 -26.51
N ASP A 411 -24.85 22.39 -27.49
CA ASP A 411 -25.57 22.67 -28.75
C ASP A 411 -25.69 21.36 -29.55
N ASP A 412 -26.62 20.48 -29.17
CA ASP A 412 -27.29 19.55 -30.07
C ASP A 412 -28.58 18.96 -29.44
N ALA A 413 -29.47 19.81 -28.92
CA ALA A 413 -30.88 19.48 -29.01
C ALA A 413 -31.25 19.59 -30.49
N THR A 414 -31.31 18.43 -31.16
CA THR A 414 -31.76 18.28 -32.55
C THR A 414 -32.93 19.22 -32.84
N PRO A 415 -32.87 20.05 -33.91
CA PRO A 415 -34.06 20.78 -34.33
C PRO A 415 -35.11 19.74 -34.71
N ALA A 416 -36.27 19.80 -34.07
CA ALA A 416 -37.40 18.98 -34.42
C ALA A 416 -37.65 19.09 -35.93
N PHE A 417 -37.62 17.94 -36.60
CA PHE A 417 -37.86 17.79 -38.03
C PHE A 417 -39.29 18.26 -38.33
N THR A 418 -39.45 19.47 -38.88
CA THR A 418 -40.67 19.84 -39.62
C THR A 418 -40.32 19.80 -41.10
N PRO A 419 -40.98 18.95 -41.91
CA PRO A 419 -40.79 18.99 -43.35
C PRO A 419 -41.52 20.21 -43.93
N ASP A 420 -41.00 20.66 -45.07
CA ASP A 420 -41.57 21.62 -46.02
C ASP A 420 -41.29 23.12 -45.79
N ALA A 421 -40.25 23.63 -46.46
CA ALA A 421 -40.39 24.57 -47.59
C ALA A 421 -39.01 25.01 -48.13
N GLU A 422 -38.95 25.21 -49.45
CA GLU A 422 -37.76 25.45 -50.28
C GLU A 422 -36.97 26.76 -50.02
N ALA A 423 -35.70 26.74 -50.43
CA ALA A 423 -34.62 27.75 -50.32
C ALA A 423 -34.84 29.06 -51.17
N PRO A 424 -33.93 30.08 -51.26
CA PRO A 424 -32.52 30.15 -50.81
C PRO A 424 -31.96 31.50 -50.23
N ALA A 425 -30.78 31.36 -49.59
CA ALA A 425 -29.62 32.25 -49.42
C ALA A 425 -29.70 33.80 -49.57
N ASN A 426 -29.40 34.55 -48.48
CA ASN A 426 -28.16 35.35 -48.33
C ASN A 426 -28.06 36.07 -46.94
N PRO A 427 -26.84 36.44 -46.47
CA PRO A 427 -26.59 36.87 -45.11
C PRO A 427 -26.63 38.40 -44.93
N ARG A 428 -27.11 38.88 -43.76
CA ARG A 428 -26.68 40.08 -43.00
C ARG A 428 -27.84 40.74 -42.25
N LYS A 429 -27.78 40.76 -40.92
CA LYS A 429 -27.52 41.96 -40.09
C LYS A 429 -27.78 41.63 -38.62
N ARG A 430 -26.78 41.92 -37.79
CA ARG A 430 -26.88 41.96 -36.32
C ARG A 430 -28.10 42.79 -35.91
N HIS A 431 -29.05 42.17 -35.24
CA HIS A 431 -30.04 42.87 -34.43
C HIS A 431 -29.45 43.05 -33.03
N ARG A 432 -29.23 44.31 -32.64
CA ARG A 432 -28.77 44.70 -31.31
C ARG A 432 -30.01 44.99 -30.45
N THR A 433 -29.90 44.63 -29.17
CA THR A 433 -30.75 45.03 -28.04
C THR A 433 -32.12 44.37 -27.94
N GLY A 434 -32.18 43.39 -27.05
CA GLY A 434 -33.32 43.07 -26.21
C GLY A 434 -32.73 42.45 -24.95
N GLU A 435 -32.85 43.14 -23.80
CA GLU A 435 -32.56 42.59 -22.48
C GLU A 435 -33.48 41.38 -22.26
N SER A 436 -33.04 40.19 -22.66
CA SER A 436 -33.47 38.98 -21.99
C SER A 436 -32.69 38.93 -20.69
N VAL A 437 -33.43 39.03 -19.60
CA VAL A 437 -32.95 38.90 -18.23
C VAL A 437 -32.48 37.44 -18.07
N ASP A 438 -31.25 37.15 -18.53
CA ASP A 438 -30.53 35.89 -18.30
C ASP A 438 -30.13 35.86 -16.82
N ILE A 439 -31.07 35.47 -15.96
CA ILE A 439 -30.84 35.34 -14.53
C ILE A 439 -29.94 34.12 -14.32
N GLY A 440 -28.65 34.36 -14.19
CA GLY A 440 -27.74 33.43 -13.54
C GLY A 440 -27.08 32.39 -14.43
N LEU A 441 -26.93 32.59 -15.75
CA LEU A 441 -26.00 31.77 -16.56
C LEU A 441 -24.65 32.47 -16.74
N PRO A 442 -23.51 31.75 -16.73
CA PRO A 442 -22.20 32.35 -16.94
C PRO A 442 -22.04 32.93 -18.35
N THR A 443 -21.54 34.15 -18.47
CA THR A 443 -21.29 34.75 -19.80
C THR A 443 -20.11 34.08 -20.49
N ASP A 444 -20.12 34.06 -21.83
CA ASP A 444 -18.98 33.57 -22.63
C ASP A 444 -17.68 34.29 -22.23
N GLY A 445 -16.63 33.51 -21.94
CA GLY A 445 -15.34 34.01 -21.44
C GLY A 445 -15.27 34.20 -19.93
N GLN A 446 -16.36 33.96 -19.17
CA GLN A 446 -16.31 33.99 -17.71
C GLN A 446 -15.44 32.88 -17.15
N GLN A 447 -14.75 33.16 -16.06
CA GLN A 447 -13.84 32.23 -15.40
C GLN A 447 -14.13 32.15 -13.91
N TRP A 448 -14.15 30.94 -13.36
CA TRP A 448 -14.27 30.72 -11.92
C TRP A 448 -13.06 29.98 -11.39
N ALA A 449 -12.51 30.42 -10.27
CA ALA A 449 -11.48 29.69 -9.55
C ALA A 449 -12.13 28.76 -8.52
N VAL A 450 -11.97 27.45 -8.68
CA VAL A 450 -12.61 26.44 -7.83
C VAL A 450 -11.75 26.20 -6.60
N ARG A 451 -12.29 26.53 -5.42
CA ARG A 451 -11.64 26.27 -4.14
C ARG A 451 -11.57 24.78 -3.86
N THR A 452 -12.72 24.13 -3.94
CA THR A 452 -12.87 22.68 -3.81
C THR A 452 -13.98 22.21 -4.73
N GLY A 453 -13.74 21.11 -5.45
CA GLY A 453 -14.74 20.48 -6.31
C GLY A 453 -14.79 18.98 -6.11
N LEU A 454 -15.99 18.41 -6.14
CA LEU A 454 -16.27 16.99 -6.22
C LEU A 454 -16.69 16.67 -7.65
N PHE A 455 -15.95 15.78 -8.31
CA PHE A 455 -16.16 15.42 -9.71
C PHE A 455 -16.32 13.92 -9.87
N ARG A 456 -17.40 13.51 -10.51
CA ARG A 456 -17.59 12.13 -11.00
C ARG A 456 -16.95 12.03 -12.38
N LEU A 457 -16.26 10.92 -12.65
CA LEU A 457 -15.56 10.71 -13.93
C LEU A 457 -16.42 9.86 -14.86
N ARG A 458 -16.84 10.48 -15.97
CA ARG A 458 -17.73 9.88 -16.97
C ARG A 458 -17.00 9.69 -18.29
N ILE A 459 -17.00 8.46 -18.79
CA ILE A 459 -16.43 8.08 -20.07
C ILE A 459 -17.57 8.06 -21.08
N GLN A 460 -17.40 8.80 -22.18
CA GLN A 460 -18.42 8.99 -23.21
C GLN A 460 -17.76 9.12 -24.59
N GLU A 461 -18.52 8.96 -25.66
CA GLU A 461 -17.98 9.16 -27.02
C GLU A 461 -17.56 10.62 -27.23
N SER A 462 -16.40 10.82 -27.86
CA SER A 462 -15.96 12.17 -28.21
C SER A 462 -16.76 12.68 -29.41
N LYS A 463 -17.35 13.87 -29.29
CA LYS A 463 -18.13 14.51 -30.36
C LYS A 463 -17.29 15.37 -31.32
N GLY A 464 -15.96 15.41 -31.17
CA GLY A 464 -15.08 16.23 -32.01
C GLY A 464 -13.57 16.04 -31.84
N GLY A 465 -13.11 14.99 -31.17
CA GLY A 465 -11.69 14.71 -30.93
C GLY A 465 -11.08 13.65 -31.85
N LYS A 466 -9.74 13.55 -31.85
CA LYS A 466 -8.98 12.48 -32.54
C LYS A 466 -9.19 11.08 -31.93
N SER A 467 -9.77 11.00 -30.73
CA SER A 467 -10.10 9.77 -30.02
C SER A 467 -11.60 9.50 -30.11
N ALA A 468 -12.00 8.23 -30.24
CA ALA A 468 -13.41 7.84 -30.26
C ALA A 468 -14.14 8.10 -28.92
N VAL A 469 -13.38 8.25 -27.83
CA VAL A 469 -13.90 8.38 -26.46
C VAL A 469 -13.21 9.56 -25.76
N GLU A 470 -13.92 10.24 -24.87
CA GLU A 470 -13.42 11.26 -23.95
C GLU A 470 -13.82 10.96 -22.49
N CYS A 471 -13.06 11.48 -21.53
CA CYS A 471 -13.38 11.42 -20.10
C CYS A 471 -13.80 12.83 -19.64
N ALA A 472 -15.07 12.98 -19.27
CA ALA A 472 -15.66 14.22 -18.77
C ALA A 472 -15.77 14.21 -17.25
N PHE A 473 -15.55 15.38 -16.65
CA PHE A 473 -15.69 15.61 -15.22
C PHE A 473 -17.10 16.12 -14.95
N VAL A 474 -17.96 15.26 -14.41
CA VAL A 474 -19.31 15.63 -14.01
C VAL A 474 -19.25 16.29 -12.64
N ALA A 475 -19.67 17.54 -12.55
CA ALA A 475 -19.72 18.28 -11.30
C ALA A 475 -20.77 17.66 -10.36
N VAL A 476 -20.35 17.29 -9.15
CA VAL A 476 -21.25 16.85 -8.07
C VAL A 476 -21.46 17.99 -7.09
N LYS A 477 -20.36 18.61 -6.65
CA LYS A 477 -20.38 19.79 -5.79
C LYS A 477 -19.22 20.71 -6.15
N ILE A 478 -19.48 21.98 -6.40
CA ILE A 478 -18.47 22.98 -6.74
C ILE A 478 -18.57 24.15 -5.77
N ASP A 479 -17.42 24.53 -5.24
CA ASP A 479 -17.26 25.71 -4.40
C ASP A 479 -16.18 26.59 -5.03
N ALA A 480 -16.59 27.75 -5.55
CA ALA A 480 -15.78 28.57 -6.43
C ALA A 480 -15.92 30.07 -6.14
N VAL A 481 -14.99 30.85 -6.69
CA VAL A 481 -15.00 32.32 -6.65
C VAL A 481 -14.90 32.89 -8.07
N SER A 482 -15.65 33.95 -8.33
CA SER A 482 -15.71 34.59 -9.65
C SER A 482 -14.64 35.65 -9.87
N SER A 483 -13.98 36.12 -8.80
CA SER A 483 -13.02 37.22 -8.86
C SER A 483 -11.95 37.13 -7.77
N GLU A 484 -10.81 37.81 -7.99
CA GLU A 484 -9.77 37.98 -6.96
C GLU A 484 -10.31 38.68 -5.71
N ARG A 485 -11.31 39.58 -5.86
CA ARG A 485 -11.98 40.20 -4.70
C ARG A 485 -12.77 39.16 -3.91
N GLY A 486 -13.53 38.28 -4.57
CA GLY A 486 -14.23 37.16 -3.95
C GLY A 486 -13.27 36.24 -3.21
N ARG A 487 -12.17 35.85 -3.87
CA ARG A 487 -11.07 35.08 -3.28
C ARG A 487 -10.51 35.73 -2.01
N ASN A 488 -10.20 37.03 -2.06
CA ASN A 488 -9.63 37.77 -0.93
C ASN A 488 -10.62 37.92 0.23
N LYS A 489 -11.92 38.10 -0.04
CA LYS A 489 -12.96 38.16 1.00
C LYS A 489 -13.06 36.89 1.83
N MET A 490 -12.78 35.73 1.22
CA MET A 490 -12.88 34.44 1.91
C MET A 490 -11.64 34.05 2.72
N ARG A 491 -10.53 34.79 2.59
CA ARG A 491 -9.32 34.51 3.37
C ARG A 491 -9.54 34.91 4.82
N LYS A 492 -9.33 33.97 5.73
CA LYS A 492 -9.25 34.24 7.16
C LYS A 492 -7.87 34.79 7.53
N PHE A 493 -7.82 35.62 8.56
CA PHE A 493 -6.55 36.00 9.18
C PHE A 493 -5.96 34.80 9.93
N LEU A 494 -4.63 34.74 10.01
CA LEU A 494 -3.96 33.68 10.76
C LEU A 494 -4.24 33.89 12.27
N GLY A 495 -5.02 32.99 12.88
CA GLY A 495 -5.35 33.04 14.32
C GLY A 495 -6.82 33.28 14.66
N GLU A 496 -7.71 33.36 13.65
CA GLU A 496 -9.17 33.36 13.82
C GLU A 496 -9.85 32.03 13.47
#